data_AF-A0A4S2UU09-F1
#
_entry.id   AF-A0A4S2UU09-F1
#
_cell.length_a   1.000
_cell.length_b   1.000
_cell.length_c   1.000
_cell.angle_alpha   90.00
_cell.angle_beta   90.00
_cell.angle_gamma   90.00
#
_symmetry.space_group_name_H-M   'P 1'
#
loop_
_entity.id
_entity.type
_entity.pdbx_description
1 polymer ?
#
loop_
_entity_poly.entity_id
_entity_poly.type
_entity_poly.pdbx_seq_one_letter_code
_entity_poly.pdbx_strand_id
1 'polypeptide(L)'
;MGLSGKSGDSLQQDEIELPGRRDFLGRTLGVTVSLVGVTVAAGTFAAPAAAKPAGAQATQNNWRFCQKCFAMYYWGYPTDGVCSAGGSHSAQGFNFVLPHDVPASSTAQNNWRFCQKCFAMYYWGYPTDGVCPSGGSHSAQGFNFVLPHS
;
A
#
# COMPACT_ATOMS: atom_id res chain seq x y z
N MET A 1 10.23 -15.50 -53.95
CA MET A 1 9.99 -14.20 -54.64
C MET A 1 9.20 -13.29 -53.71
N GLY A 2 9.70 -12.08 -53.44
CA GLY A 2 8.89 -10.96 -52.95
C GLY A 2 8.99 -10.62 -51.47
N LEU A 3 10.06 -9.90 -51.10
CA LEU A 3 10.12 -9.06 -49.90
C LEU A 3 9.28 -7.79 -50.13
N SER A 4 8.59 -7.30 -49.10
CA SER A 4 8.23 -5.88 -49.00
C SER A 4 8.16 -5.48 -47.54
N GLY A 5 9.21 -4.76 -47.13
CA GLY A 5 9.26 -4.05 -45.86
C GLY A 5 8.38 -2.81 -45.88
N LYS A 6 8.06 -2.34 -44.68
CA LYS A 6 7.73 -0.95 -44.41
C LYS A 6 8.67 -0.45 -43.33
N SER A 7 9.57 0.44 -43.75
CA SER A 7 10.11 1.57 -42.98
C SER A 7 9.00 2.18 -42.11
N GLY A 8 9.19 2.41 -40.83
CA GLY A 8 10.20 3.30 -40.28
C GLY A 8 9.47 4.58 -39.88
N ASP A 9 9.15 4.70 -38.59
CA ASP A 9 8.91 6.00 -37.98
C ASP A 9 9.43 5.95 -36.54
N SER A 10 10.66 6.44 -36.42
CA SER A 10 11.36 6.64 -35.17
C SER A 10 10.79 7.90 -34.52
N LEU A 11 9.86 7.73 -33.58
CA LEU A 11 9.63 8.75 -32.57
C LEU A 11 10.49 8.40 -31.37
N GLN A 12 11.70 8.97 -31.43
CA GLN A 12 12.69 9.03 -30.39
C GLN A 12 12.01 9.42 -29.08
N GLN A 13 12.22 8.59 -28.06
CA GLN A 13 11.77 8.78 -26.70
C GLN A 13 12.53 9.98 -26.13
N ASP A 14 11.82 11.04 -25.76
CA ASP A 14 12.37 12.10 -24.92
C ASP A 14 12.59 11.52 -23.51
N GLU A 15 13.78 10.96 -23.30
CA GLU A 15 14.35 10.70 -21.99
C GLU A 15 14.46 12.03 -21.24
N ILE A 16 13.49 12.30 -20.38
CA ILE A 16 13.69 13.23 -19.27
C ILE A 16 14.63 12.50 -18.31
N GLU A 17 15.92 12.81 -18.42
CA GLU A 17 16.96 12.43 -17.47
C GLU A 17 16.59 12.98 -16.08
N LEU A 18 15.87 12.18 -15.30
CA LEU A 18 15.57 12.48 -13.89
C LEU A 18 16.85 12.25 -13.09
N PRO A 19 17.39 13.28 -12.39
CA PRO A 19 18.66 13.16 -11.71
C PRO A 19 18.67 12.03 -10.69
N GLY A 20 19.71 11.20 -10.79
CA GLY A 20 19.93 10.03 -9.96
C GLY A 20 20.11 10.35 -8.47
N ARG A 21 19.70 9.41 -7.64
CA ARG A 21 19.56 9.47 -6.17
C ARG A 21 20.89 9.57 -5.38
N ARG A 22 21.95 10.18 -5.92
CA ARG A 22 23.31 10.15 -5.35
C ARG A 22 24.01 11.50 -5.13
N ASP A 23 23.36 12.64 -5.35
CA ASP A 23 24.00 13.96 -5.17
C ASP A 23 23.78 14.62 -3.80
N PHE A 24 23.99 13.86 -2.71
CA PHE A 24 24.00 14.44 -1.36
C PHE A 24 25.21 13.99 -0.54
N LEU A 25 26.41 14.32 -1.00
CA LEU A 25 27.61 14.36 -0.16
C LEU A 25 28.50 15.54 -0.57
N GLY A 26 28.46 16.63 0.21
CA GLY A 26 29.43 17.71 0.00
C GLY A 26 29.13 19.01 0.73
N ARG A 27 29.02 19.01 2.06
CA ARG A 27 29.19 20.24 2.86
C ARG A 27 29.94 19.94 4.15
N THR A 28 31.27 19.88 4.07
CA THR A 28 32.15 19.95 5.24
C THR A 28 32.34 21.41 5.65
N LEU A 29 32.03 21.68 6.91
CA LEU A 29 32.16 22.93 7.63
C LEU A 29 33.62 23.38 7.72
N GLY A 30 33.87 24.66 7.47
CA GLY A 30 35.08 25.36 7.90
C GLY A 30 34.68 26.68 8.53
N VAL A 31 34.60 26.74 9.85
CA VAL A 31 34.56 28.01 10.60
C VAL A 31 35.43 27.86 11.84
N THR A 32 36.44 28.72 11.90
CA THR A 32 37.40 28.88 12.99
C THR A 32 36.81 29.66 14.17
N VAL A 33 37.28 29.29 15.36
CA VAL A 33 36.90 29.78 16.68
C VAL A 33 37.17 31.28 16.89
N SER A 34 36.23 31.97 17.55
CA SER A 34 36.51 33.12 18.41
C SER A 34 35.72 32.98 19.72
N LEU A 35 36.45 32.89 20.84
CA LEU A 35 35.90 32.75 22.20
C LEU A 35 35.48 34.13 22.73
N VAL A 36 34.18 34.33 22.96
CA VAL A 36 33.67 35.38 23.86
C VAL A 36 33.03 34.67 25.05
N GLY A 37 33.56 34.93 26.24
CA GLY A 37 33.11 34.33 27.49
C GLY A 37 31.68 34.76 27.83
N VAL A 38 30.80 33.78 28.00
CA VAL A 38 29.45 33.96 28.52
C VAL A 38 29.24 32.89 29.59
N THR A 39 29.03 33.30 30.84
CA THR A 39 28.66 32.42 31.94
C THR A 39 27.19 32.01 31.78
N VAL A 40 26.97 30.84 31.20
CA VAL A 40 25.65 30.20 31.13
C VAL A 40 25.39 29.41 32.40
N ALA A 41 24.32 29.77 33.12
CA ALA A 41 23.77 28.97 34.20
C ALA A 41 23.41 27.57 33.68
N ALA A 42 23.85 26.54 34.41
CA ALA A 42 23.59 25.14 34.10
C ALA A 42 22.10 24.78 34.31
N GLY A 43 21.25 25.18 33.38
CA GLY A 43 19.90 24.65 33.23
C GLY A 43 19.93 23.42 32.33
N THR A 44 19.38 22.29 32.79
CA THR A 44 19.21 21.10 31.96
C THR A 44 18.12 21.37 30.91
N PHE A 45 18.52 21.84 29.73
CA PHE A 45 17.62 21.87 28.59
C PHE A 45 17.41 20.43 28.11
N ALA A 46 16.28 19.84 28.48
CA ALA A 46 15.80 18.61 27.86
C ALA A 46 15.51 18.95 26.38
N ALA A 47 16.33 18.40 25.47
CA ALA A 47 16.04 18.50 24.05
C ALA A 47 14.65 17.89 23.78
N PRO A 48 13.80 18.53 22.95
CA PRO A 48 12.55 17.91 22.57
C PRO A 48 12.87 16.58 21.88
N ALA A 49 12.29 15.49 22.38
CA ALA A 49 12.38 14.20 21.72
C ALA A 49 11.83 14.39 20.29
N ALA A 50 12.69 14.23 19.29
CA ALA A 50 12.25 14.21 17.91
C ALA A 50 11.25 13.07 17.75
N ALA A 51 9.98 13.40 17.55
CA ALA A 51 8.98 12.40 17.20
C ALA A 51 9.46 11.69 15.93
N LYS A 52 9.57 10.36 15.98
CA LYS A 52 9.81 9.54 14.78
C LYS A 52 8.73 9.94 13.77
N PRO A 53 9.09 10.31 12.52
CA PRO A 53 8.07 10.61 11.53
C PRO A 53 7.13 9.41 11.50
N ALA A 54 5.83 9.67 11.68
CA ALA A 54 4.83 8.64 11.48
C ALA A 54 5.09 8.08 10.08
N GLY A 55 5.58 6.84 10.04
CA GLY A 55 5.90 6.19 8.76
C GLY A 55 4.65 6.21 7.90
N ALA A 56 4.80 6.43 6.60
CA ALA A 56 3.69 6.29 5.67
C ALA A 56 2.98 4.96 5.96
N GLN A 57 1.67 5.03 6.19
CA GLN A 57 0.87 3.86 6.49
C GLN A 57 1.08 2.81 5.40
N ALA A 58 1.37 1.57 5.77
CA ALA A 58 1.44 0.49 4.79
C ALA A 58 0.03 0.27 4.23
N THR A 59 -0.11 0.38 2.92
CA THR A 59 -1.39 0.29 2.23
C THR A 59 -1.31 -0.55 0.98
N GLN A 60 -2.40 -1.23 0.66
CA GLN A 60 -2.56 -1.95 -0.60
C GLN A 60 -3.72 -1.36 -1.41
N ASN A 61 -3.46 -0.99 -2.66
CA ASN A 61 -4.49 -0.59 -3.62
C ASN A 61 -5.12 -1.81 -4.31
N ASN A 62 -5.96 -1.56 -5.32
CA ASN A 62 -6.61 -2.58 -6.16
C ASN A 62 -7.70 -3.40 -5.45
N TRP A 63 -8.27 -2.85 -4.39
CA TRP A 63 -9.49 -3.38 -3.79
C TRP A 63 -10.70 -2.75 -4.49
N ARG A 64 -11.61 -3.56 -5.00
CA ARG A 64 -12.77 -3.11 -5.79
C ARG A 64 -14.06 -3.57 -5.16
N PHE A 65 -15.10 -2.78 -5.31
CA PHE A 65 -16.46 -3.20 -4.99
C PHE A 65 -17.04 -4.00 -6.16
N CYS A 66 -17.61 -5.17 -5.88
CA CYS A 66 -18.28 -5.97 -6.88
C CYS A 66 -19.78 -5.66 -6.95
N GLN A 67 -20.26 -5.22 -8.12
CA GLN A 67 -21.67 -4.86 -8.32
C GLN A 67 -22.65 -6.04 -8.31
N LYS A 68 -22.16 -7.28 -8.43
CA LYS A 68 -23.01 -8.48 -8.49
C LYS A 68 -23.33 -9.04 -7.12
N CYS A 69 -22.32 -9.13 -6.25
CA CYS A 69 -22.44 -9.75 -4.93
C CYS A 69 -22.20 -8.78 -3.77
N PHE A 70 -21.93 -7.51 -4.05
CA PHE A 70 -21.68 -6.46 -3.07
C PHE A 70 -20.45 -6.68 -2.17
N ALA A 71 -19.60 -7.65 -2.50
CA ALA A 71 -18.35 -7.90 -1.78
C ALA A 71 -17.23 -6.96 -2.25
N MET A 72 -16.33 -6.62 -1.32
CA MET A 72 -15.03 -6.05 -1.66
C MET A 72 -14.07 -7.18 -2.02
N TYR A 73 -13.46 -7.10 -3.20
CA TYR A 73 -12.56 -8.13 -3.73
C TYR A 73 -11.27 -7.52 -4.25
N TYR A 74 -10.21 -8.32 -4.26
CA TYR A 74 -8.91 -7.88 -4.77
C TYR A 74 -8.83 -8.09 -6.29
N TRP A 75 -8.46 -7.02 -7.00
CA TRP A 75 -8.39 -6.95 -8.46
C TRP A 75 -6.94 -6.83 -8.97
N GLY A 76 -5.97 -7.31 -8.17
CA GLY A 76 -4.54 -7.21 -8.51
C GLY A 76 -3.96 -8.40 -9.28
N TYR A 77 -4.79 -9.38 -9.66
CA TYR A 77 -4.37 -10.58 -10.40
C TYR A 77 -5.00 -10.60 -11.80
N PRO A 78 -4.48 -11.42 -12.74
CA PRO A 78 -5.08 -11.57 -14.07
C PRO A 78 -6.48 -12.18 -14.11
N THR A 79 -6.91 -12.82 -13.02
CA THR A 79 -8.28 -13.34 -12.82
C THR A 79 -8.97 -12.52 -11.72
N ASP A 80 -10.29 -12.65 -11.59
CA ASP A 80 -11.06 -11.88 -10.59
C ASP A 80 -11.58 -12.73 -9.43
N GLY A 81 -11.24 -14.03 -9.36
CA GLY A 81 -11.76 -14.96 -8.35
C GLY A 81 -13.25 -15.31 -8.53
N VAL A 82 -13.72 -16.30 -7.77
CA VAL A 82 -15.10 -16.80 -7.83
C VAL A 82 -16.07 -15.88 -7.08
N CYS A 83 -17.04 -15.32 -7.81
CA CYS A 83 -18.12 -14.50 -7.27
C CYS A 83 -19.26 -15.35 -6.71
N SER A 84 -19.80 -14.98 -5.54
CA SER A 84 -20.97 -15.66 -4.95
C SER A 84 -22.26 -15.52 -5.75
N ALA A 85 -22.35 -14.51 -6.64
CA ALA A 85 -23.43 -14.36 -7.60
C ALA A 85 -23.21 -15.18 -8.89
N GLY A 86 -22.14 -15.97 -8.97
CA GLY A 86 -21.74 -16.74 -10.14
C GLY A 86 -20.73 -16.02 -11.04
N GLY A 87 -19.85 -16.82 -11.66
CA GLY A 87 -18.76 -16.36 -12.53
C GLY A 87 -17.68 -15.56 -11.79
N SER A 88 -16.98 -14.69 -12.53
CA SER A 88 -15.90 -13.83 -12.01
C SER A 88 -16.44 -12.57 -11.33
N HIS A 89 -15.71 -11.96 -10.39
CA HIS A 89 -16.11 -10.65 -9.85
C HIS A 89 -16.16 -9.56 -10.95
N SER A 90 -16.97 -8.51 -10.72
CA SER A 90 -17.15 -7.39 -11.65
C SER A 90 -17.10 -6.07 -10.90
N ALA A 91 -16.04 -5.29 -11.12
CA ALA A 91 -15.78 -4.03 -10.43
C ALA A 91 -16.77 -2.93 -10.81
N GLN A 92 -17.18 -2.14 -9.82
CA GLN A 92 -17.90 -0.88 -10.01
C GLN A 92 -17.40 0.17 -9.01
N GLY A 93 -17.41 1.43 -9.43
CA GLY A 93 -17.01 2.55 -8.59
C GLY A 93 -15.50 2.60 -8.32
N PHE A 94 -15.13 2.94 -7.09
CA PHE A 94 -13.77 3.31 -6.71
C PHE A 94 -12.77 2.14 -6.70
N ASN A 95 -11.49 2.51 -6.69
CA ASN A 95 -10.39 1.66 -6.27
C ASN A 95 -10.04 2.02 -4.83
N PHE A 96 -10.27 1.11 -3.90
CA PHE A 96 -10.00 1.28 -2.49
C PHE A 96 -8.52 0.99 -2.20
N VAL A 97 -7.98 1.78 -1.26
CA VAL A 97 -6.63 1.62 -0.74
C VAL A 97 -6.76 1.25 0.73
N LEU A 98 -6.37 0.04 1.08
CA LEU A 98 -6.63 -0.52 2.40
C LEU A 98 -5.38 -0.49 3.28
N PRO A 99 -5.51 -0.05 4.54
CA PRO A 99 -4.45 -0.17 5.52
C PRO A 99 -4.11 -1.63 5.82
N HIS A 100 -2.83 -1.92 5.99
CA HIS A 100 -2.33 -3.14 6.61
C HIS A 100 -1.12 -2.83 7.49
N ASP A 101 -0.69 -3.79 8.30
CA ASP A 101 0.46 -3.64 9.22
C ASP A 101 0.35 -2.43 10.16
N VAL A 102 -0.89 -2.06 10.50
CA VAL A 102 -1.21 -1.07 11.53
C VAL A 102 -1.96 -1.72 12.69
N PRO A 103 -1.87 -1.18 13.92
CA PRO A 103 -2.65 -1.68 15.03
C PRO A 103 -4.16 -1.48 14.83
N ALA A 104 -4.97 -2.40 15.37
CA ALA A 104 -6.39 -2.14 15.60
C ALA A 104 -6.58 -1.04 16.66
N SER A 105 -7.73 -0.38 16.64
CA SER A 105 -8.12 0.66 17.59
C SER A 105 -9.63 0.65 17.82
N SER A 106 -10.15 1.57 18.65
CA SER A 106 -11.59 1.77 18.82
C SER A 106 -12.33 2.20 17.54
N THR A 107 -11.59 2.63 16.52
CA THR A 107 -12.13 3.08 15.23
C THR A 107 -11.50 2.32 14.05
N ALA A 108 -10.86 1.17 14.31
CA ALA A 108 -10.18 0.40 13.28
C ALA A 108 -10.12 -1.08 13.66
N GLN A 109 -10.70 -1.94 12.83
CA GLN A 109 -10.79 -3.37 13.08
C GLN A 109 -9.77 -4.13 12.22
N ASN A 110 -8.93 -4.95 12.84
CA ASN A 110 -8.03 -5.88 12.14
C ASN A 110 -8.74 -7.22 11.82
N ASN A 111 -7.98 -8.21 11.39
CA ASN A 111 -8.44 -9.57 11.04
C ASN A 111 -9.31 -9.63 9.79
N TRP A 112 -9.22 -8.64 8.92
CA TRP A 112 -9.74 -8.71 7.57
C TRP A 112 -8.71 -9.37 6.67
N ARG A 113 -9.09 -10.46 6.01
CA ARG A 113 -8.17 -11.29 5.21
C ARG A 113 -8.64 -11.35 3.76
N PHE A 114 -7.66 -11.43 2.86
CA PHE A 114 -7.89 -11.81 1.47
C PHE A 114 -8.05 -13.33 1.35
N CYS A 115 -9.06 -13.80 0.62
CA CYS A 115 -9.20 -15.20 0.28
C CYS A 115 -8.62 -15.49 -1.12
N GLN A 116 -7.60 -16.35 -1.22
CA GLN A 116 -6.94 -16.69 -2.49
C GLN A 116 -7.80 -17.49 -3.49
N LYS A 117 -8.99 -17.96 -3.10
CA LYS A 117 -9.88 -18.74 -3.98
C LYS A 117 -10.95 -17.88 -4.64
N CYS A 118 -11.68 -17.10 -3.83
CA CYS A 118 -12.76 -16.25 -4.30
C CYS A 118 -12.36 -14.79 -4.49
N PHE A 119 -11.18 -14.40 -4.02
CA PHE A 119 -10.63 -13.03 -4.03
C PHE A 119 -11.38 -12.00 -3.19
N ALA A 120 -12.51 -12.39 -2.60
CA ALA A 120 -13.23 -11.57 -1.64
C ALA A 120 -12.45 -11.41 -0.34
N MET A 121 -12.60 -10.24 0.27
CA MET A 121 -12.21 -10.00 1.64
C MET A 121 -13.22 -10.66 2.58
N TYR A 122 -12.73 -11.23 3.67
CA TYR A 122 -13.57 -11.83 4.71
C TYR A 122 -12.99 -11.54 6.09
N TYR A 123 -13.86 -11.56 7.09
CA TYR A 123 -13.45 -11.39 8.47
C TYR A 123 -13.02 -12.74 9.06
N TRP A 124 -11.81 -12.79 9.61
CA TRP A 124 -11.14 -13.98 10.16
C TRP A 124 -11.04 -13.94 11.69
N GLY A 125 -12.02 -13.34 12.36
CA GLY A 125 -12.08 -13.22 13.82
C GLY A 125 -13.06 -14.18 14.50
N TYR A 126 -13.82 -14.97 13.74
CA TYR A 126 -14.77 -15.96 14.27
C TYR A 126 -14.19 -17.37 14.22
N PRO A 127 -14.67 -18.32 15.06
CA PRO A 127 -14.23 -19.72 15.00
C PRO A 127 -14.52 -20.40 13.65
N THR A 128 -15.53 -19.89 12.94
CA THR A 128 -15.86 -20.32 11.57
C THR A 128 -15.56 -19.18 10.61
N ASP A 129 -14.70 -19.43 9.62
CA ASP A 129 -14.26 -18.44 8.63
C ASP A 129 -15.30 -18.11 7.55
N GLY A 130 -16.53 -18.61 7.70
CA GLY A 130 -17.58 -18.55 6.68
C GLY A 130 -17.39 -19.55 5.54
N VAL A 131 -18.30 -19.50 4.56
CA VAL A 131 -18.31 -20.40 3.40
C VAL A 131 -17.78 -19.67 2.18
N CYS A 132 -16.74 -20.24 1.56
CA CYS A 132 -16.18 -19.73 0.33
C CYS A 132 -17.05 -20.09 -0.87
N PRO A 133 -17.36 -19.15 -1.78
CA PRO A 133 -18.07 -19.45 -3.03
C PRO A 133 -17.37 -20.47 -3.94
N SER A 134 -16.04 -20.61 -3.79
CA SER A 134 -15.26 -21.66 -4.47
C SER A 134 -15.40 -23.05 -3.82
N GLY A 135 -16.17 -23.17 -2.74
CA GLY A 135 -16.35 -24.39 -1.94
C GLY A 135 -15.46 -24.43 -0.68
N GLY A 136 -16.03 -24.99 0.40
CA GLY A 136 -15.37 -25.15 1.69
C GLY A 136 -15.12 -23.81 2.42
N SER A 137 -14.10 -23.78 3.28
CA SER A 137 -13.71 -22.57 4.03
C SER A 137 -12.89 -21.60 3.18
N HIS A 138 -12.93 -20.32 3.57
CA HIS A 138 -12.02 -19.31 3.08
C HIS A 138 -10.56 -19.68 3.36
N SER A 139 -9.64 -19.19 2.53
CA SER A 139 -8.21 -19.48 2.65
C SER A 139 -7.43 -18.17 2.63
N ALA A 140 -6.96 -17.75 3.80
CA ALA A 140 -6.22 -16.51 3.98
C ALA A 140 -4.90 -16.53 3.20
N GLN A 141 -4.60 -15.43 2.52
CA GLN A 141 -3.28 -15.15 1.95
C GLN A 141 -2.94 -13.66 2.08
N GLY A 142 -1.66 -13.34 2.08
CA GLY A 142 -1.19 -11.95 2.11
C GLY A 142 -1.39 -11.29 3.47
N PHE A 143 -1.71 -10.00 3.46
CA PHE A 143 -1.74 -9.16 4.65
C PHE A 143 -2.94 -9.42 5.58
N ASN A 144 -2.82 -8.94 6.82
CA ASN A 144 -3.93 -8.72 7.71
C ASN A 144 -4.35 -7.24 7.60
N PHE A 145 -5.49 -7.00 6.96
CA PHE A 145 -5.99 -5.65 6.72
C PHE A 145 -6.67 -5.10 7.96
N VAL A 146 -6.62 -3.77 8.08
CA VAL A 146 -7.28 -3.03 9.14
C VAL A 146 -8.26 -2.05 8.51
N LEU A 147 -9.55 -2.25 8.77
CA LEU A 147 -10.62 -1.42 8.23
C LEU A 147 -11.04 -0.37 9.26
N PRO A 148 -10.93 0.94 8.92
CA PRO A 148 -11.49 2.00 9.75
C PRO A 148 -13.01 1.90 9.84
N HIS A 149 -13.57 2.25 10.99
CA HIS A 149 -15.01 2.32 11.25
C HIS A 149 -15.33 3.44 12.26
N SER A 150 -16.59 3.86 12.31
CA SER A 150 -17.12 4.93 13.18
C SER A 150 -18.17 4.41 14.14
#